data_AF-A0A7C1W1N0-F1
#
_entry.id   AF-A0A7C1W1N0-F1
#
_cell.length_a   1.000
_cell.length_b   1.000
_cell.length_c   1.000
_cell.angle_alpha   90.00
_cell.angle_beta   90.00
_cell.angle_gamma   90.00
#
_symmetry.space_group_name_H-M   'P 1'
#
loop_
_entity.id
_entity.type
_entity.pdbx_description
1 polymer ?
#
loop_
_entity_poly.entity_id
_entity_poly.type
_entity_poly.pdbx_seq_one_letter_code
_entity_poly.pdbx_strand_id
1 'polypeptide(L)' 'MSDDSKTELNQIMCDCSGTTRAKIMSLVEQGIVDIDTISRKTGAVSGCGSCEWDIEAYLDEIIANL' A
#
# COMPACT_ATOMS: atom_id res chain seq x y z
N MET A 1 3.65 24.58 -11.83
CA MET A 1 3.33 23.18 -12.17
C MET A 1 3.71 22.40 -10.93
N SER A 2 2.76 22.17 -10.03
CA SER A 2 3.05 21.68 -8.68
C SER A 2 2.02 20.60 -8.38
N ASP A 3 2.37 19.34 -8.64
CA ASP A 3 1.53 18.20 -8.29
C ASP A 3 2.35 16.92 -8.05
N ASP A 4 3.54 17.06 -7.45
CA ASP A 4 4.43 15.93 -7.16
C ASP A 4 3.80 14.95 -6.13
N SER A 5 3.00 15.45 -5.19
CA SER A 5 2.40 14.64 -4.12
C SER A 5 1.29 13.69 -4.59
N LYS A 6 0.55 14.02 -5.65
CA LYS A 6 -0.50 13.13 -6.18
C LYS A 6 0.07 12.00 -7.02
N THR A 7 1.26 12.18 -7.58
CA THR A 7 1.91 11.17 -8.42
C THR A 7 2.34 9.97 -7.57
N GLU A 8 2.90 10.23 -6.39
CA GLU A 8 3.34 9.18 -5.45
C GLU A 8 2.17 8.33 -4.91
N LEU A 9 1.04 8.95 -4.59
CA LEU A 9 -0.13 8.22 -4.07
C LEU A 9 -0.80 7.32 -5.13
N ASN A 10 -0.71 7.69 -6.41
CA ASN A 10 -1.23 6.88 -7.52
C ASN A 10 -0.28 5.76 -7.95
N GLN A 11 0.92 5.66 -7.37
CA GLN A 11 1.86 4.60 -7.67
C GLN A 11 1.24 3.23 -7.34
N ILE A 12 1.26 2.34 -8.33
CA ILE A 12 0.87 0.94 -8.18
C ILE A 12 1.99 0.23 -7.40
N MET A 13 1.62 -0.41 -6.30
CA MET A 13 2.50 -1.26 -5.49
C MET A 13 2.35 -2.74 -5.86
N CYS A 14 1.17 -3.17 -6.31
CA CYS A 14 0.94 -4.53 -6.75
C CYS A 14 0.34 -4.55 -8.15
N ASP A 15 1.13 -4.95 -9.14
CA ASP A 15 0.69 -5.02 -10.54
C ASP A 15 -0.43 -6.04 -10.77
N CYS A 16 -0.49 -7.12 -9.97
CA CYS A 16 -1.51 -8.14 -10.11
C CYS A 16 -2.93 -7.65 -9.76
N SER A 17 -3.07 -6.87 -8.69
CA SER A 17 -4.36 -6.38 -8.20
C SER A 17 -4.61 -4.91 -8.52
N GLY A 18 -3.60 -4.17 -8.99
CA GLY A 18 -3.64 -2.73 -9.15
C GLY A 18 -3.66 -1.97 -7.83
N THR A 19 -3.22 -2.59 -6.73
CA THR A 19 -3.20 -1.93 -5.41
C THR A 19 -2.19 -0.79 -5.43
N THR A 20 -2.61 0.41 -5.05
CA THR A 20 -1.78 1.63 -5.02
C THR A 20 -1.36 2.02 -3.61
N ARG A 21 -0.35 2.90 -3.50
CA ARG A 21 0.05 3.54 -2.24
C ARG A 21 -1.12 4.22 -1.52
N ALA A 22 -1.95 4.98 -2.25
CA ALA A 22 -3.15 5.61 -1.70
C ALA A 22 -4.09 4.60 -1.05
N LYS A 23 -4.26 3.42 -1.67
CA LYS A 23 -5.14 2.39 -1.14
C LYS A 23 -4.61 1.84 0.18
N ILE A 24 -3.30 1.58 0.28
CA ILE A 24 -2.66 1.13 1.52
C ILE A 24 -2.77 2.21 2.61
N MET A 25 -2.42 3.46 2.29
CA MET A 25 -2.50 4.57 3.25
C MET A 25 -3.92 4.75 3.80
N SER A 26 -4.95 4.67 2.93
CA SER A 26 -6.35 4.78 3.36
C SER A 26 -6.78 3.68 4.33
N LEU A 27 -6.15 2.49 4.27
CA LEU A 27 -6.41 1.39 5.20
C LEU A 27 -5.70 1.63 6.53
N VAL A 28 -4.47 2.14 6.50
CA VAL A 28 -3.74 2.52 7.72
C VAL A 28 -4.47 3.63 8.49
N GLU A 29 -5.03 4.62 7.80
CA GLU A 29 -5.89 5.66 8.40
C GLU A 29 -7.14 5.10 9.10
N GLN A 30 -7.59 3.90 8.70
CA GLN A 30 -8.67 3.15 9.35
C GLN A 30 -8.18 2.24 10.48
N GLY A 31 -6.89 2.29 10.83
CA GLY A 31 -6.23 1.45 11.83
C GLY A 31 -5.85 0.06 11.32
N ILE A 32 -5.90 -0.18 10.00
CA ILE A 32 -5.53 -1.47 9.40
C ILE A 32 -4.06 -1.42 9.01
N VAL A 33 -3.21 -2.03 9.84
CA VAL A 33 -1.75 -2.07 9.68
C VAL A 33 -1.21 -3.49 9.45
N ASP A 34 -2.09 -4.48 9.39
CA ASP A 34 -1.78 -5.90 9.25
C ASP A 34 -1.80 -6.32 7.77
N ILE A 35 -0.70 -6.90 7.28
CA ILE A 35 -0.54 -7.30 5.86
C ILE A 35 -1.57 -8.34 5.42
N ASP A 36 -1.95 -9.27 6.30
CA ASP A 36 -2.97 -10.27 6.02
C ASP A 36 -4.34 -9.63 5.77
N THR A 37 -4.71 -8.65 6.58
CA THR A 37 -5.97 -7.91 6.44
C THR A 37 -5.95 -7.00 5.21
N ILE A 38 -4.80 -6.39 4.91
CA ILE A 38 -4.60 -5.61 3.69
C ILE A 38 -4.77 -6.52 2.46
N SER A 39 -4.09 -7.67 2.42
CA SER A 39 -4.20 -8.65 1.34
C SER A 39 -5.66 -9.03 1.07
N ARG A 40 -6.44 -9.35 2.12
CA ARG A 40 -7.87 -9.66 1.98
C ARG A 40 -8.71 -8.51 1.44
N LYS A 41 -8.33 -7.26 1.69
CA LYS A 41 -9.08 -6.06 1.29
C LYS A 41 -8.69 -5.52 -0.09
N THR A 42 -7.48 -5.82 -0.55
CA THR A 42 -6.93 -5.24 -1.79
C THR A 42 -6.60 -6.28 -2.85
N GLY A 43 -6.42 -7.55 -2.47
CA GLY A 43 -5.87 -8.60 -3.33
C GLY A 43 -4.36 -8.48 -3.56
N ALA A 44 -3.66 -7.55 -2.89
CA ALA A 44 -2.20 -7.55 -2.88
C ALA A 44 -1.66 -8.80 -2.16
N VAL A 45 -0.45 -9.24 -2.52
CA VAL A 45 0.25 -10.41 -1.93
C VAL A 45 -0.42 -11.77 -2.18
N SER A 46 -1.69 -11.81 -2.59
CA SER A 46 -2.41 -13.08 -2.86
C SER A 46 -2.13 -13.69 -4.24
N GLY A 47 -1.35 -13.02 -5.08
CA GLY A 47 -1.04 -13.42 -6.47
C GLY A 47 0.38 -13.97 -6.62
N CYS A 48 1.28 -13.15 -7.17
CA CYS A 48 2.69 -13.52 -7.39
C CYS A 48 3.59 -13.31 -6.15
N GLY A 49 3.15 -12.52 -5.17
CA GLY A 49 3.93 -12.18 -3.97
C GLY A 49 5.07 -11.15 -4.18
N SER A 50 5.32 -10.68 -5.40
CA SER A 50 6.48 -9.79 -5.65
C SER A 50 6.39 -8.44 -4.94
N CYS A 51 5.18 -7.98 -4.60
CA CYS A 51 4.94 -6.71 -3.91
C CYS A 51 5.01 -6.80 -2.38
N GLU A 52 5.20 -7.99 -1.80
CA GLU A 52 5.10 -8.22 -0.34
C GLU A 52 6.06 -7.31 0.43
N TRP A 53 7.35 -7.42 0.13
CA TRP A 53 8.41 -6.61 0.76
C TRP A 53 8.21 -5.10 0.61
N ASP A 54 7.76 -4.65 -0.57
CA ASP A 54 7.52 -3.22 -0.82
C ASP A 54 6.34 -2.69 0.00
N ILE A 55 5.30 -3.50 0.18
CA ILE A 55 4.13 -3.15 1.00
C ILE A 55 4.51 -3.15 2.48
N GLU A 56 5.26 -4.15 2.96
CA GLU A 56 5.74 -4.19 4.35
C GLU A 56 6.60 -2.97 4.68
N ALA A 57 7.59 -2.66 3.83
CA ALA A 57 8.45 -1.50 4.01
C ALA A 57 7.65 -0.19 4.04
N TYR A 58 6.63 -0.06 3.18
CA TYR A 58 5.77 1.11 3.16
C TYR A 58 4.88 1.22 4.41
N LEU A 59 4.38 0.09 4.92
CA LEU A 59 3.63 0.07 6.18
C LEU A 59 4.50 0.52 7.35
N ASP A 60 5.72 0.01 7.45
CA ASP A 60 6.68 0.42 8.47
C ASP A 60 6.98 1.92 8.40
N GLU A 61 7.19 2.45 7.19
CA GLU A 61 7.40 3.89 6.96
C GLU A 61 6.20 4.73 7.41
N ILE A 62 4.97 4.35 7.05
CA ILE A 62 3.78 5.10 7.46
C ILE A 62 3.64 5.06 8.98
N ILE A 63 3.76 3.88 9.60
CA ILE A 63 3.55 3.67 11.03
C ILE A 63 4.57 4.45 11.86
N ALA A 64 5.83 4.50 11.42
CA ALA A 64 6.88 5.27 12.10
C ALA A 64 6.64 6.79 12.07
N ASN A 65 5.79 7.28 11.18
CA ASN A 65 5.48 8.70 10.98
C ASN A 65 4.09 9.12 11.53
N LEU A 66 3.37 8.23 12.22
CA LEU A 66 2.11 8.52 12.92
C LEU A 66 2.35 9.11 14.32
#